data_AF-A0A2D8HL81-F1
#
_entry.id   AF-A0A2D8HL81-F1
#
_cell.length_a   1.000
_cell.length_b   1.000
_cell.length_c   1.000
_cell.angle_alpha   90.00
_cell.angle_beta   90.00
_cell.angle_gamma   90.00
#
_symmetry.space_group_name_H-M   'P 1'
#
loop_
_entity.id
_entity.type
_entity.pdbx_description
1 polymer ?
#
loop_
_entity_poly.entity_id
_entity_poly.type
_entity_poly.pdbx_seq_one_letter_code
_entity_poly.pdbx_strand_id
1 'polypeptide(L)'
;MNTNALQILEEIGIQLDNGQFPCVHNGGIVMPSKAAISYNALGKEKSDAERQAKTRSTAGSRKRTARRQGASRRCREARDASPLINAKVRKNYLRDLKRVTKAYPAIKVWDTPTGLWLRAPAMPVQHSNREVTFLIFLPYPEGLPLKAWAFWSSIMGYTWIGPRHTNAPDGSICAFEPGDHSWQQGDKIVRLLDIFCVWAVRHLHLEKIGRWPGYQAVPHPYERLMEVQDNEYCGCDNAGRRYADCCKQDDLALGHESLRHDFEAKYGHSKVVPKVIKNFVEGSGPLPVICYPSF
;
A
#
# COMPACT_ATOMS: atom_id res chain seq x y z
N MET A 1 -13.85 21.24 -5.17
CA MET A 1 -14.38 19.97 -5.73
C MET A 1 -15.85 20.23 -6.04
N ASN A 2 -16.36 19.81 -7.20
CA ASN A 2 -17.78 19.99 -7.53
C ASN A 2 -18.65 19.06 -6.66
N THR A 3 -19.89 19.46 -6.35
CA THR A 3 -20.89 18.73 -5.56
C THR A 3 -21.04 17.28 -6.00
N ASN A 4 -21.08 17.00 -7.32
CA ASN A 4 -21.20 15.63 -7.83
C ASN A 4 -20.00 14.75 -7.45
N ALA A 5 -18.79 15.30 -7.44
CA ALA A 5 -17.59 14.55 -7.07
C ALA A 5 -17.53 14.27 -5.55
N LEU A 6 -18.07 15.19 -4.74
CA LEU A 6 -18.19 14.97 -3.29
C LEU A 6 -19.22 13.87 -2.98
N GLN A 7 -20.38 13.88 -3.65
CA GLN A 7 -21.40 12.83 -3.50
C GLN A 7 -20.87 11.44 -3.89
N ILE A 8 -20.12 11.35 -4.99
CA ILE A 8 -19.46 10.10 -5.41
C ILE A 8 -18.48 9.63 -4.32
N LEU A 9 -17.71 10.56 -3.75
CA LEU A 9 -16.73 10.24 -2.72
C LEU A 9 -17.39 9.76 -1.42
N GLU A 10 -18.48 10.41 -0.99
CA GLU A 10 -19.29 10.02 0.17
C GLU A 10 -19.88 8.61 -0.02
N GLU A 11 -20.47 8.32 -1.18
CA GLU A 11 -21.03 7.00 -1.48
C GLU A 11 -19.95 5.92 -1.48
N ILE A 12 -18.79 6.17 -2.10
CA ILE A 12 -17.65 5.24 -2.02
C ILE A 12 -17.25 5.02 -0.55
N GLY A 13 -17.23 6.07 0.26
CA GLY A 13 -16.94 5.99 1.68
C GLY A 13 -17.89 5.06 2.44
N ILE A 14 -19.21 5.20 2.19
CA ILE A 14 -20.26 4.36 2.77
C ILE A 14 -20.09 2.91 2.33
N GLN A 15 -19.82 2.66 1.06
CA GLN A 15 -19.61 1.30 0.56
C GLN A 15 -18.40 0.63 1.22
N LEU A 16 -17.27 1.34 1.31
CA LEU A 16 -16.06 0.83 1.95
C LEU A 16 -16.25 0.53 3.44
N ASP A 17 -17.01 1.37 4.15
CA ASP A 17 -17.42 1.13 5.54
C ASP A 17 -18.24 -0.16 5.70
N ASN A 18 -19.05 -0.50 4.70
CA ASN A 18 -19.85 -1.72 4.63
C ASN A 18 -19.09 -2.92 4.05
N GLY A 19 -17.77 -2.81 3.82
CA GLY A 19 -16.96 -3.86 3.19
C GLY A 19 -17.26 -4.10 1.71
N GLN A 20 -17.97 -3.17 1.06
CA GLN A 20 -18.26 -3.19 -0.36
C GLN A 20 -17.19 -2.40 -1.11
N PHE A 21 -16.47 -3.07 -2.01
CA PHE A 21 -15.42 -2.43 -2.78
C PHE A 21 -15.99 -1.75 -4.03
N PRO A 22 -15.55 -0.51 -4.32
CA PRO A 22 -15.98 0.21 -5.51
C PRO A 22 -15.41 -0.44 -6.78
N CYS A 23 -16.01 -0.11 -7.93
CA CYS A 23 -15.52 -0.53 -9.24
C CYS A 23 -14.47 0.48 -9.74
N VAL A 24 -13.43 -0.02 -10.40
CA VAL A 24 -12.44 0.83 -11.08
C VAL A 24 -12.57 0.65 -12.59
N HIS A 25 -12.70 1.76 -13.29
CA HIS A 25 -12.78 1.82 -14.74
C HIS A 25 -11.45 2.29 -15.34
N ASN A 26 -11.32 2.16 -16.67
CA ASN A 26 -10.15 2.66 -17.40
C ASN A 26 -9.81 4.11 -17.03
N GLY A 27 -8.51 4.42 -16.99
CA GLY A 27 -8.00 5.69 -16.46
C GLY A 27 -8.00 5.78 -14.93
N GLY A 28 -8.34 4.69 -14.23
CA GLY A 28 -8.37 4.63 -12.79
C GLY A 28 -9.56 5.32 -12.14
N ILE A 29 -10.67 5.52 -12.88
CA ILE A 29 -11.87 6.17 -12.37
C ILE A 29 -12.58 5.21 -11.43
N VAL A 30 -12.67 5.58 -10.16
CA VAL A 30 -13.34 4.79 -9.13
C VAL A 30 -14.79 5.25 -9.03
N MET A 31 -15.71 4.30 -9.11
CA MET A 31 -17.14 4.53 -9.02
C MET A 31 -17.76 3.63 -7.96
N PRO A 32 -18.81 4.09 -7.26
CA PRO A 32 -19.65 3.23 -6.44
C PRO A 32 -20.04 1.96 -7.20
N SER A 33 -19.97 0.83 -6.53
CA SER A 33 -20.53 -0.42 -7.05
C SER A 33 -22.05 -0.25 -7.21
N LYS A 34 -22.60 -0.73 -8.34
CA LYS A 34 -24.06 -0.82 -8.49
C LYS A 34 -24.52 -1.88 -7.49
N ALA A 35 -25.38 -1.52 -6.54
CA ALA A 35 -25.89 -2.46 -5.55
C ALA A 35 -26.56 -3.66 -6.23
N ALA A 36 -25.82 -4.77 -6.32
CA ALA A 36 -26.32 -6.09 -6.66
C ALA A 36 -25.34 -7.14 -6.13
N ILE A 37 -25.85 -7.92 -5.16
CA ILE A 37 -25.29 -9.14 -4.59
C ILE A 37 -24.12 -8.92 -3.62
N SER A 38 -24.44 -9.13 -2.34
CA SER A 38 -23.50 -9.46 -1.28
C SER A 38 -22.52 -10.53 -1.78
N TYR A 39 -21.30 -10.11 -2.12
CA TYR A 39 -20.17 -11.02 -2.00
C TYR A 39 -19.97 -11.18 -0.50
N ASN A 40 -20.57 -12.23 0.06
CA ASN A 40 -20.27 -12.63 1.43
C ASN A 40 -18.75 -12.67 1.60
N ALA A 41 -18.26 -11.84 2.52
CA ALA A 41 -16.91 -11.82 3.09
C ALA A 41 -15.73 -11.40 2.17
N LEU A 42 -15.45 -10.10 2.10
CA LEU A 42 -14.06 -9.61 2.15
C LEU A 42 -13.80 -9.03 3.55
N GLY A 43 -13.94 -9.92 4.52
CA GLY A 43 -13.63 -9.78 5.93
C GLY A 43 -13.51 -11.19 6.50
N LYS A 44 -12.26 -11.65 6.63
CA LYS A 44 -11.76 -13.00 6.99
C LYS A 44 -11.74 -14.02 5.84
N GLU A 45 -10.58 -14.19 5.22
CA GLU A 45 -10.12 -15.54 4.92
C GLU A 45 -9.90 -16.23 6.27
N LYS A 46 -10.92 -16.95 6.74
CA LYS A 46 -10.67 -18.05 7.66
C LYS A 46 -9.81 -19.04 6.90
N SER A 47 -8.65 -19.34 7.47
CA SER A 47 -7.73 -20.35 7.00
C SER A 47 -8.47 -21.68 6.77
N ASP A 48 -8.33 -22.24 5.58
CA ASP A 48 -8.51 -23.67 5.34
C ASP A 48 -7.34 -24.48 5.95
N ALA A 49 -6.95 -24.15 7.19
CA ALA A 49 -5.96 -24.89 7.98
C ALA A 49 -6.59 -25.66 9.15
N GLU A 50 -7.92 -25.65 9.31
CA GLU A 50 -8.63 -26.42 10.33
C GLU A 50 -9.06 -27.83 9.86
N ARG A 51 -8.22 -28.51 9.07
CA ARG A 51 -8.37 -29.96 8.84
C ARG A 51 -7.13 -30.83 8.99
N GLN A 52 -6.03 -30.31 9.54
CA GLN A 52 -4.92 -31.15 9.99
C GLN A 52 -4.34 -30.72 11.35
N ALA A 53 -5.21 -30.53 12.34
CA ALA A 53 -4.81 -30.76 13.73
C ALA A 53 -4.77 -32.26 13.98
N LYS A 54 -3.59 -32.89 13.80
CA LYS A 54 -3.13 -34.09 14.52
C LYS A 54 -1.74 -34.51 14.05
N THR A 55 -0.71 -33.90 14.64
CA THR A 55 0.51 -34.61 15.07
C THR A 55 1.31 -33.73 16.04
N ARG A 56 1.61 -34.32 17.20
CA ARG A 56 2.37 -33.75 18.32
C ARG A 56 3.84 -33.49 17.94
N SER A 57 4.48 -32.48 18.54
CA SER A 57 5.56 -32.73 19.53
C SER A 57 5.94 -31.47 20.32
N THR A 58 6.08 -31.67 21.62
CA THR A 58 6.67 -30.80 22.64
C THR A 58 8.19 -30.79 22.53
N ALA A 59 8.82 -29.63 22.33
CA ALA A 59 10.24 -29.42 22.65
C ALA A 59 10.62 -27.93 22.76
N GLY A 60 10.99 -27.51 23.97
CA GLY A 60 12.26 -26.81 24.21
C GLY A 60 12.34 -25.30 23.98
N SER A 61 12.23 -24.57 25.10
CA SER A 61 12.88 -23.28 25.35
C SER A 61 14.28 -23.17 24.71
N ARG A 62 14.52 -22.11 23.93
CA ARG A 62 15.87 -21.56 23.73
C ARG A 62 15.86 -20.04 23.84
N LYS A 63 16.33 -19.57 24.99
CA LYS A 63 16.94 -18.25 25.18
C LYS A 63 17.95 -18.00 24.05
N ARG A 64 17.84 -16.87 23.35
CA ARG A 64 18.99 -16.26 22.66
C ARG A 64 19.18 -14.84 23.15
N THR A 65 20.45 -14.59 23.44
CA THR A 65 21.05 -13.44 24.08
C THR A 65 21.02 -12.19 23.22
N ALA A 66 20.89 -11.06 23.90
CA ALA A 66 21.06 -9.73 23.35
C ALA A 66 22.40 -9.60 22.60
N ARG A 67 22.36 -9.06 21.37
CA ARG A 67 23.56 -8.52 20.72
C ARG A 67 23.25 -7.12 20.24
N ARG A 68 23.79 -6.14 20.97
CA ARG A 68 24.01 -4.76 20.53
C ARG A 68 24.74 -4.78 19.17
N GLN A 69 24.34 -3.90 18.25
CA GLN A 69 25.26 -3.02 17.53
C GLN A 69 24.48 -2.00 16.69
N GLY A 70 24.62 -0.73 17.06
CA GLY A 70 24.34 0.38 16.17
C GLY A 70 25.49 0.59 15.20
N ALA A 71 25.15 1.02 13.99
CA ALA A 71 25.91 1.93 13.13
C ALA A 71 25.14 2.08 11.82
N SER A 72 25.02 3.31 11.34
CA SER A 72 24.48 3.67 10.03
C SER A 72 25.08 2.79 8.92
N ARG A 73 24.27 1.94 8.31
CA ARG A 73 24.72 1.12 7.18
C ARG A 73 24.81 2.00 5.94
N ARG A 74 26.03 2.49 5.67
CA ARG A 74 26.47 2.87 4.31
C ARG A 74 26.16 1.71 3.35
N CYS A 75 25.71 2.05 2.13
CA CYS A 75 25.71 1.12 1.00
C CYS A 75 27.11 0.50 0.90
N ARG A 76 27.25 -0.78 1.27
CA ARG A 76 28.40 -1.57 0.86
C ARG A 76 28.00 -2.22 -0.46
N GLU A 77 28.82 -2.01 -1.49
CA GLU A 77 28.76 -2.78 -2.72
C GLU A 77 28.90 -4.26 -2.37
N ALA A 78 27.79 -5.00 -2.45
CA ALA A 78 27.82 -6.44 -2.40
C ALA A 78 28.43 -6.92 -3.72
N ARG A 79 29.55 -7.65 -3.63
CA ARG A 79 30.18 -8.32 -4.76
C ARG A 79 29.19 -9.25 -5.46
N ASP A 80 29.00 -9.03 -6.76
CA ASP A 80 28.46 -9.88 -7.83
C ASP A 80 27.82 -11.22 -7.44
N ALA A 81 26.63 -11.16 -6.84
CA ALA A 81 25.59 -12.14 -7.13
C ALA A 81 24.39 -11.34 -7.64
N SER A 82 24.29 -11.18 -8.97
CA SER A 82 23.09 -10.60 -9.57
C SER A 82 21.88 -11.40 -9.08
N PRO A 83 20.88 -10.76 -8.44
CA PRO A 83 19.72 -11.50 -7.94
C PRO A 83 19.07 -12.25 -9.10
N LEU A 84 18.83 -13.55 -8.90
CA LEU A 84 18.32 -14.44 -9.95
C LEU A 84 16.98 -13.89 -10.47
N ILE A 85 16.98 -13.44 -11.73
CA ILE A 85 15.80 -12.91 -12.40
C ILE A 85 14.78 -14.05 -12.56
N ASN A 86 13.57 -13.87 -12.03
CA ASN A 86 12.49 -14.81 -12.29
C ASN A 86 11.91 -14.54 -13.69
N ALA A 87 12.32 -15.36 -14.66
CA ALA A 87 11.91 -15.23 -16.06
C ALA A 87 10.38 -15.33 -16.25
N LYS A 88 9.68 -16.10 -15.40
CA LYS A 88 8.22 -16.23 -15.44
C LYS A 88 7.53 -14.93 -15.01
N VAL A 89 8.01 -14.31 -13.92
CA VAL A 89 7.51 -13.01 -13.45
C VAL A 89 7.70 -11.94 -14.53
N ARG A 90 8.90 -11.83 -15.09
CA ARG A 90 9.18 -10.88 -16.19
C ARG A 90 8.25 -11.10 -17.38
N LYS A 91 8.12 -12.35 -17.84
CA LYS A 91 7.22 -12.71 -18.96
C LYS A 91 5.76 -12.35 -18.67
N ASN A 92 5.29 -12.56 -17.44
CA ASN A 92 3.93 -12.23 -17.05
C ASN A 92 3.67 -10.72 -17.13
N TYR A 93 4.55 -9.89 -16.57
CA TYR A 93 4.43 -8.44 -16.63
C TYR A 93 4.47 -7.91 -18.06
N LEU A 94 5.45 -8.35 -18.86
CA LEU A 94 5.59 -7.89 -20.24
C LEU A 94 4.38 -8.28 -21.11
N ARG A 95 3.82 -9.47 -20.91
CA ARG A 95 2.58 -9.88 -21.59
C ARG A 95 1.39 -9.02 -21.18
N ASP A 96 1.36 -8.52 -19.94
CA ASP A 96 0.24 -7.73 -19.43
C ASP A 96 0.27 -6.28 -19.93
N LEU A 97 1.42 -5.78 -20.39
CA LEU A 97 1.60 -4.39 -20.85
C LEU A 97 0.56 -3.94 -21.88
N LYS A 98 0.18 -4.79 -22.84
CA LYS A 98 -0.87 -4.45 -23.83
C LYS A 98 -2.21 -4.12 -23.16
N ARG A 99 -2.57 -4.86 -22.10
CA ARG A 99 -3.79 -4.62 -21.32
C ARG A 99 -3.66 -3.34 -20.51
N VAL A 100 -2.49 -3.12 -19.90
CA VAL A 100 -2.20 -1.94 -19.09
C VAL A 100 -2.27 -0.68 -19.94
N THR A 101 -1.63 -0.63 -21.10
CA THR A 101 -1.70 0.54 -22.00
C THR A 101 -3.11 0.77 -22.53
N LYS A 102 -3.94 -0.28 -22.69
CA LYS A 102 -5.35 -0.11 -23.05
C LYS A 102 -6.16 0.52 -21.90
N ALA A 103 -5.92 0.07 -20.66
CA ALA A 103 -6.65 0.55 -19.49
C ALA A 103 -6.15 1.93 -19.00
N TYR A 104 -4.86 2.21 -19.14
CA TYR A 104 -4.16 3.44 -18.73
C TYR A 104 -3.33 3.97 -19.91
N PRO A 105 -3.93 4.68 -20.88
CA PRO A 105 -3.26 5.08 -22.12
C PRO A 105 -2.07 6.02 -21.92
N ALA A 106 -2.06 6.83 -20.85
CA ALA A 106 -0.99 7.77 -20.53
C ALA A 106 0.20 7.14 -19.77
N ILE A 107 0.19 5.81 -19.56
CA ILE A 107 1.25 5.13 -18.82
C ILE A 107 2.58 5.19 -19.57
N LYS A 108 3.66 5.49 -18.84
CA LYS A 108 5.04 5.33 -19.32
C LYS A 108 5.65 4.10 -18.67
N VAL A 109 6.43 3.35 -19.45
CA VAL A 109 7.02 2.06 -19.05
C VAL A 109 8.50 2.07 -19.37
N TRP A 110 9.32 1.63 -18.41
CA TRP A 110 10.75 1.40 -18.61
C TRP A 110 11.10 -0.02 -18.13
N ASP A 111 11.48 -0.89 -19.06
CA ASP A 111 12.02 -2.22 -18.75
C ASP A 111 13.51 -2.10 -18.43
N THR A 112 13.91 -2.52 -17.23
CA THR A 112 15.31 -2.51 -16.77
C THR A 112 15.75 -3.95 -16.48
N PRO A 113 17.06 -4.22 -16.33
CA PRO A 113 17.52 -5.56 -16.00
C PRO A 113 16.93 -6.13 -14.69
N THR A 114 16.55 -5.28 -13.74
CA THR A 114 16.12 -5.70 -12.39
C THR A 114 14.60 -5.63 -12.18
N GLY A 115 13.86 -4.97 -13.07
CA GLY A 115 12.41 -4.84 -12.92
C GLY A 115 11.79 -3.92 -13.96
N LEU A 116 10.51 -3.65 -13.74
CA LEU A 116 9.70 -2.78 -14.59
C LEU A 116 9.32 -1.52 -13.83
N TRP A 117 9.69 -0.36 -14.38
CA TRP A 117 9.19 0.92 -13.89
C TRP A 117 7.96 1.36 -14.66
N LEU A 118 6.97 1.85 -13.94
CA LEU A 118 5.72 2.38 -14.47
C LEU A 118 5.48 3.78 -13.90
N ARG A 119 5.15 4.74 -14.77
CA ARG A 119 4.55 6.02 -14.37
C ARG A 119 3.14 6.08 -14.93
N ALA A 120 2.15 5.98 -14.05
CA ALA A 120 0.74 5.85 -14.42
C ALA A 120 -0.07 7.03 -13.87
N PRO A 121 -0.40 8.01 -14.72
CA PRO A 121 -1.42 9.00 -14.42
C PRO A 121 -2.80 8.35 -14.33
N ALA A 122 -3.63 8.80 -13.40
CA ALA A 122 -5.01 8.36 -13.21
C ALA A 122 -5.89 9.49 -12.66
N MET A 123 -7.20 9.36 -12.86
CA MET A 123 -8.21 10.31 -12.36
C MET A 123 -9.17 9.57 -11.41
N PRO A 124 -8.83 9.44 -10.10
CA PRO A 124 -9.53 8.53 -9.20
C PRO A 124 -11.01 8.87 -8.98
N VAL A 125 -11.35 10.16 -9.02
CA VAL A 125 -12.74 10.64 -8.90
C VAL A 125 -13.03 11.55 -10.08
N GLN A 126 -14.04 11.19 -10.88
CA GLN A 126 -14.47 12.00 -12.01
C GLN A 126 -14.91 13.39 -11.55
N HIS A 127 -14.56 14.43 -12.32
CA HIS A 127 -14.90 15.84 -12.01
C HIS A 127 -14.26 16.41 -10.73
N SER A 128 -13.31 15.71 -10.10
CA SER A 128 -12.58 16.24 -8.94
C SER A 128 -11.50 17.27 -9.33
N ASN A 129 -11.06 17.26 -10.59
CA ASN A 129 -9.84 17.93 -11.08
C ASN A 129 -8.58 17.56 -10.27
N ARG A 130 -8.58 16.37 -9.65
CA ARG A 130 -7.46 15.82 -8.89
C ARG A 130 -6.90 14.61 -9.62
N GLU A 131 -5.88 14.85 -10.45
CA GLU A 131 -5.11 13.77 -11.07
C GLU A 131 -4.07 13.23 -10.08
N VAL A 132 -3.92 11.91 -10.03
CA VAL A 132 -2.83 11.24 -9.33
C VAL A 132 -1.82 10.70 -10.35
N THR A 133 -0.54 10.82 -10.03
CA THR A 133 0.53 10.10 -10.73
C THR A 133 1.10 9.04 -9.81
N PHE A 134 0.98 7.78 -10.20
CA PHE A 134 1.67 6.66 -9.55
C PHE A 134 3.04 6.43 -10.20
N LEU A 135 4.07 6.27 -9.38
CA LEU A 135 5.38 5.79 -9.80
C LEU A 135 5.63 4.44 -9.14
N ILE A 136 5.78 3.39 -9.94
CA ILE A 136 5.77 1.99 -9.47
C ILE A 136 7.00 1.28 -10.02
N PHE A 137 7.68 0.53 -9.15
CA PHE A 137 8.72 -0.42 -9.49
C PHE A 137 8.25 -1.83 -9.16
N LEU A 138 8.20 -2.67 -10.20
CA LEU A 138 7.85 -4.09 -10.11
C LEU A 138 9.13 -4.92 -10.28
N PRO A 139 9.71 -5.49 -9.20
CA PRO A 139 10.94 -6.25 -9.30
C PRO A 139 10.73 -7.56 -10.06
N TYR A 140 11.75 -8.00 -10.80
CA TYR A 140 11.81 -9.33 -11.40
C TYR A 140 12.36 -10.42 -10.48
N PRO A 141 13.35 -10.17 -9.60
CA PRO A 141 13.78 -11.18 -8.65
C PRO A 141 12.67 -11.54 -7.66
N GLU A 142 12.56 -12.82 -7.35
CA GLU A 142 11.53 -13.34 -6.46
C GLU A 142 11.74 -12.90 -5.01
N GLY A 143 10.64 -12.69 -4.28
CA GLY A 143 10.68 -12.31 -2.86
C GLY A 143 11.02 -10.84 -2.60
N LEU A 144 11.34 -10.05 -3.63
CA LEU A 144 11.48 -8.61 -3.50
C LEU A 144 10.10 -7.94 -3.54
N PRO A 145 9.76 -7.07 -2.57
CA PRO A 145 8.48 -6.39 -2.57
C PRO A 145 8.45 -5.32 -3.66
N LEU A 146 7.28 -5.10 -4.27
CA LEU A 146 7.09 -3.93 -5.13
C LEU A 146 7.32 -2.64 -4.35
N LYS A 147 7.67 -1.57 -5.06
CA LYS A 147 7.73 -0.23 -4.49
C LYS A 147 6.87 0.71 -5.31
N ALA A 148 6.05 1.51 -4.65
CA ALA A 148 5.19 2.46 -5.34
C ALA A 148 5.08 3.76 -4.54
N TRP A 149 4.95 4.88 -5.23
CA TRP A 149 4.69 6.20 -4.65
C TRP A 149 3.58 6.86 -5.45
N ALA A 150 2.82 7.72 -4.79
CA ALA A 150 1.73 8.46 -5.42
C ALA A 150 1.85 9.95 -5.15
N PHE A 151 1.48 10.75 -6.14
CA PHE A 151 1.54 12.21 -6.08
C PHE A 151 0.28 12.83 -6.67
N TRP A 152 -0.30 13.80 -5.97
CA TRP A 152 -1.26 14.72 -6.58
C TRP A 152 -0.54 15.57 -7.61
N SER A 153 -1.07 15.58 -8.83
CA SER A 153 -0.53 16.35 -9.95
C SER A 153 -1.25 17.69 -10.03
N SER A 154 -0.50 18.77 -10.21
CA SER A 154 -1.04 20.14 -10.35
C SER A 154 -0.19 20.95 -11.32
N ILE A 155 -0.68 22.13 -11.72
CA ILE A 155 0.11 23.09 -12.51
C ILE A 155 1.41 23.52 -11.82
N MET A 156 1.47 23.44 -10.48
CA MET A 156 2.62 23.82 -9.67
C MET A 156 3.59 22.64 -9.45
N GLY A 157 3.29 21.45 -9.98
CA GLY A 157 4.10 20.24 -9.83
C GLY A 157 3.39 19.15 -9.04
N TYR A 158 4.18 18.32 -8.35
CA TYR A 158 3.74 17.08 -7.71
C TYR A 158 3.79 17.19 -6.19
N THR A 159 2.70 16.83 -5.52
CA THR A 159 2.64 16.75 -4.06
C THR A 159 2.44 15.30 -3.63
N TRP A 160 3.35 14.77 -2.81
CA TRP A 160 3.24 13.40 -2.31
C TRP A 160 1.94 13.17 -1.54
N ILE A 161 1.32 12.00 -1.75
CA ILE A 161 0.12 11.55 -1.04
C ILE A 161 0.56 10.72 0.17
N GLY A 162 0.34 11.26 1.37
CA GLY A 162 0.76 10.65 2.64
C GLY A 162 0.56 11.62 3.81
N PRO A 163 1.01 11.28 5.02
CA PRO A 163 1.74 10.07 5.40
C PRO A 163 0.84 8.85 5.67
N ARG A 164 -0.48 9.04 5.78
CA ARG A 164 -1.46 8.00 6.10
C ARG A 164 -1.36 6.82 5.13
N HIS A 165 -1.34 5.58 5.64
CA HIS A 165 -1.26 4.37 4.80
C HIS A 165 -0.10 4.42 3.77
N THR A 166 1.07 4.84 4.26
CA THR A 166 2.36 4.72 3.56
C THR A 166 3.36 3.98 4.44
N ASN A 167 4.33 3.30 3.82
CA ASN A 167 5.35 2.52 4.51
C ASN A 167 6.48 3.42 5.00
N ALA A 168 6.98 3.14 6.20
CA ALA A 168 8.28 3.62 6.63
C ALA A 168 9.40 2.74 6.03
N PRO A 169 10.58 3.32 5.75
CA PRO A 169 10.93 4.74 5.89
C PRO A 169 10.72 5.56 4.60
N ASP A 170 10.38 4.93 3.48
CA ASP A 170 10.46 5.55 2.15
C ASP A 170 9.16 6.21 1.67
N GLY A 171 8.11 6.20 2.49
CA GLY A 171 6.82 6.79 2.13
C GLY A 171 6.15 6.10 0.94
N SER A 172 6.53 4.85 0.63
CA SER A 172 5.89 4.06 -0.42
C SER A 172 4.44 3.70 -0.04
N ILE A 173 3.59 3.42 -1.01
CA ILE A 173 2.17 3.12 -0.79
C ILE A 173 2.02 1.85 0.07
N CYS A 174 1.21 1.93 1.13
CA CYS A 174 0.70 0.79 1.87
C CYS A 174 -0.80 0.65 1.54
N ALA A 175 -1.14 -0.18 0.55
CA ALA A 175 -2.52 -0.33 0.08
C ALA A 175 -3.16 -1.70 0.36
N PHE A 176 -2.33 -2.70 0.68
CA PHE A 176 -2.73 -4.06 1.00
C PHE A 176 -1.60 -4.72 1.80
N GLU A 177 -1.94 -5.75 2.57
CA GLU A 177 -0.96 -6.55 3.31
C GLU A 177 -0.47 -7.66 2.38
N PRO A 178 0.85 -7.85 2.17
CA PRO A 178 1.35 -8.94 1.30
C PRO A 178 0.79 -10.34 1.63
N GLY A 179 0.41 -10.58 2.88
CA GLY A 179 -0.22 -11.82 3.33
C GLY A 179 -1.73 -11.94 3.06
N ASP A 180 -2.42 -10.86 2.66
CA ASP A 180 -3.88 -10.88 2.38
C ASP A 180 -4.21 -11.32 0.94
N HIS A 181 -3.17 -11.61 0.14
CA HIS A 181 -3.28 -12.08 -1.24
C HIS A 181 -4.06 -11.16 -2.19
N SER A 182 -4.28 -9.89 -1.84
CA SER A 182 -4.95 -8.90 -2.71
C SER A 182 -4.21 -8.68 -4.02
N TRP A 183 -2.88 -8.80 -3.99
CA TRP A 183 -2.01 -8.81 -5.16
C TRP A 183 -0.66 -9.48 -4.83
N GLN A 184 -0.18 -10.31 -5.75
CA GLN A 184 1.11 -11.01 -5.63
C GLN A 184 2.04 -10.71 -6.83
N GLN A 185 3.34 -10.96 -6.64
CA GLN A 185 4.32 -10.78 -7.70
C GLN A 185 3.96 -11.64 -8.93
N GLY A 186 3.88 -11.01 -10.10
CA GLY A 186 3.49 -11.67 -11.34
C GLY A 186 2.00 -11.64 -11.65
N ASP A 187 1.17 -11.11 -10.75
CA ASP A 187 -0.26 -10.85 -11.01
C ASP A 187 -0.46 -9.74 -12.05
N LYS A 188 -1.72 -9.55 -12.45
CA LYS A 188 -2.13 -8.52 -13.41
C LYS A 188 -1.78 -7.14 -12.86
N ILE A 189 -1.09 -6.33 -13.65
CA ILE A 189 -0.66 -4.97 -13.29
C ILE A 189 -1.88 -4.05 -13.21
N VAL A 190 -2.90 -4.26 -14.05
CA VAL A 190 -4.16 -3.50 -13.98
C VAL A 190 -4.81 -3.63 -12.60
N ARG A 191 -4.82 -4.84 -12.02
CA ARG A 191 -5.39 -5.05 -10.67
C ARG A 191 -4.63 -4.27 -9.60
N LEU A 192 -3.30 -4.18 -9.69
CA LEU A 192 -2.50 -3.36 -8.79
C LEU A 192 -2.85 -1.87 -8.91
N LEU A 193 -2.96 -1.36 -10.14
CA LEU A 193 -3.35 0.02 -10.40
C LEU A 193 -4.75 0.31 -9.87
N ASP A 194 -5.69 -0.61 -10.01
CA ASP A 194 -7.05 -0.47 -9.47
C ASP A 194 -7.01 -0.33 -7.93
N ILE A 195 -6.24 -1.18 -7.24
CA ILE A 195 -6.05 -1.11 -5.79
C ILE A 195 -5.45 0.25 -5.39
N PHE A 196 -4.44 0.74 -6.12
CA PHE A 196 -3.86 2.05 -5.87
C PHE A 196 -4.82 3.21 -6.13
N CYS A 197 -5.73 3.09 -7.11
CA CYS A 197 -6.77 4.08 -7.35
C CYS A 197 -7.75 4.15 -6.17
N VAL A 198 -8.19 3.00 -5.64
CA VAL A 198 -9.04 2.95 -4.43
C VAL A 198 -8.30 3.54 -3.22
N TRP A 199 -7.01 3.24 -3.05
CA TRP A 199 -6.18 3.86 -2.02
C TRP A 199 -6.11 5.40 -2.18
N ALA A 200 -5.96 5.91 -3.40
CA ALA A 200 -5.95 7.35 -3.65
C ALA A 200 -7.30 8.01 -3.36
N VAL A 201 -8.42 7.32 -3.63
CA VAL A 201 -9.76 7.78 -3.25
C VAL A 201 -9.92 7.86 -1.73
N ARG A 202 -9.40 6.88 -0.98
CA ARG A 202 -9.42 6.94 0.50
C ARG A 202 -8.67 8.16 1.03
N HIS A 203 -7.56 8.53 0.40
CA HIS A 203 -6.85 9.79 0.70
C HIS A 203 -7.67 11.04 0.37
N LEU A 204 -8.37 11.06 -0.77
CA LEU A 204 -9.28 12.17 -1.09
C LEU A 204 -10.42 12.26 -0.08
N HIS A 205 -10.97 11.11 0.35
CA HIS A 205 -12.02 11.04 1.37
C HIS A 205 -11.50 11.61 2.70
N LEU A 206 -10.28 11.23 3.11
CA LEU A 206 -9.64 11.82 4.29
C LEU A 206 -9.46 13.34 4.16
N GLU A 207 -8.98 13.83 3.01
CA GLU A 207 -8.77 15.27 2.77
C GLU A 207 -10.08 16.08 2.78
N LYS A 208 -11.17 15.52 2.21
CA LYS A 208 -12.41 16.27 1.97
C LYS A 208 -13.51 16.05 3.00
N ILE A 209 -13.60 14.83 3.53
CA ILE A 209 -14.65 14.44 4.47
C ILE A 209 -14.07 14.29 5.88
N GLY A 210 -12.74 14.22 6.02
CA GLY A 210 -12.06 14.29 7.31
C GLY A 210 -11.87 12.95 8.01
N ARG A 211 -12.18 11.82 7.36
CA ARG A 211 -11.97 10.47 7.89
C ARG A 211 -11.54 9.49 6.81
N TRP A 212 -10.88 8.42 7.20
CA TRP A 212 -10.56 7.29 6.33
C TRP A 212 -11.73 6.29 6.26
N PRO A 213 -12.24 5.95 5.07
CA PRO A 213 -13.35 5.03 4.94
C PRO A 213 -12.91 3.56 4.92
N GLY A 214 -13.73 2.70 5.50
CA GLY A 214 -13.48 1.26 5.66
C GLY A 214 -12.62 0.90 6.87
N TYR A 215 -12.40 -0.40 7.02
CA TYR A 215 -11.60 -0.98 8.10
C TYR A 215 -10.11 -0.61 7.99
N GLN A 216 -9.50 -0.28 9.14
CA GLN A 216 -8.10 0.16 9.21
C GLN A 216 -7.12 -1.00 9.23
N ALA A 217 -6.47 -1.30 8.11
CA ALA A 217 -5.37 -2.26 8.02
C ALA A 217 -4.04 -1.66 8.54
N VAL A 218 -3.99 -1.33 9.83
CA VAL A 218 -2.81 -0.76 10.50
C VAL A 218 -2.38 -1.69 11.64
N PRO A 219 -1.41 -2.58 11.41
CA PRO A 219 -1.12 -3.66 12.35
C PRO A 219 -0.38 -3.17 13.60
N HIS A 220 0.42 -2.10 13.50
CA HIS A 220 1.22 -1.62 14.61
C HIS A 220 0.43 -0.65 15.53
N PRO A 221 0.40 -0.87 16.86
CA PRO A 221 -0.30 0.02 17.80
C PRO A 221 0.13 1.48 17.72
N TYR A 222 1.42 1.74 17.55
CA TYR A 222 1.95 3.10 17.38
C TYR A 222 1.29 3.83 16.20
N GLU A 223 1.23 3.18 15.03
CA GLU A 223 0.61 3.78 13.86
C GLU A 223 -0.90 3.94 14.03
N ARG A 224 -1.58 3.00 14.72
CA ARG A 224 -3.00 3.16 15.03
C ARG A 224 -3.26 4.41 15.86
N LEU A 225 -2.49 4.62 16.92
CA LEU A 225 -2.62 5.82 17.76
C LEU A 225 -2.33 7.12 17.00
N MET A 226 -1.37 7.09 16.08
CA MET A 226 -0.97 8.29 15.32
C MET A 226 -1.93 8.61 14.18
N GLU A 227 -2.56 7.59 13.59
CA GLU A 227 -3.20 7.73 12.30
C GLU A 227 -4.72 7.45 12.31
N VAL A 228 -5.22 6.60 13.21
CA VAL A 228 -6.63 6.17 13.25
C VAL A 228 -7.47 7.10 14.11
N GLN A 229 -8.56 7.61 13.56
CA GLN A 229 -9.50 8.46 14.30
C GLN A 229 -10.52 7.64 15.09
N ASP A 230 -11.09 8.25 16.13
CA ASP A 230 -12.00 7.59 17.07
C ASP A 230 -13.26 7.03 16.40
N ASN A 231 -13.77 7.72 15.38
CA ASN A 231 -14.95 7.35 14.61
C ASN A 231 -14.64 6.44 13.40
N GLU A 232 -13.39 6.03 13.17
CA GLU A 232 -13.03 5.10 12.10
C GLU A 232 -13.21 3.65 12.54
N TYR A 233 -13.48 2.75 11.59
CA TYR A 233 -13.62 1.32 11.89
C TYR A 233 -12.28 0.70 12.25
N CYS A 234 -12.21 0.00 13.37
CA CYS A 234 -10.98 -0.69 13.75
C CYS A 234 -10.79 -1.91 12.83
N GLY A 235 -9.61 -2.09 12.24
CA GLY A 235 -9.29 -3.32 11.48
C GLY A 235 -8.88 -4.52 12.33
N CYS A 236 -9.19 -4.48 13.64
CA CYS A 236 -9.12 -5.63 14.52
C CYS A 236 -10.11 -6.72 14.05
N ASP A 237 -9.93 -7.98 14.49
CA ASP A 237 -10.84 -9.09 14.17
C ASP A 237 -12.29 -8.92 14.70
N ASN A 238 -12.55 -7.84 15.45
CA ASN A 238 -13.84 -7.47 15.98
C ASN A 238 -14.60 -6.60 14.98
N ALA A 239 -15.25 -7.27 14.02
CA ALA A 239 -16.02 -6.62 12.97
C ALA A 239 -17.03 -5.60 13.52
N GLY A 240 -17.09 -4.43 12.87
CA GLY A 240 -18.09 -3.39 13.10
C GLY A 240 -17.80 -2.45 14.28
N ARG A 241 -16.71 -2.64 15.03
CA ARG A 241 -16.33 -1.73 16.11
C ARG A 241 -15.54 -0.53 15.59
N ARG A 242 -15.79 0.63 16.20
CA ARG A 242 -14.97 1.84 16.00
C ARG A 242 -13.67 1.73 16.79
N TYR A 243 -12.64 2.48 16.39
CA TYR A 243 -11.33 2.41 17.02
C TYR A 243 -11.36 2.81 18.50
N ALA A 244 -12.05 3.90 18.84
CA ALA A 244 -12.21 4.35 20.21
C ALA A 244 -12.78 3.26 21.13
N ASP A 245 -13.68 2.44 20.57
CA ASP A 245 -14.36 1.37 21.28
C ASP A 245 -13.74 -0.01 21.03
N CYS A 246 -12.67 -0.19 20.22
CA CYS A 246 -11.93 -1.46 20.05
C CYS A 246 -10.55 -1.33 20.71
N CYS A 247 -9.51 -1.21 19.89
CA CYS A 247 -8.12 -1.32 20.35
C CYS A 247 -7.54 -0.07 21.01
N LYS A 248 -8.21 1.10 20.96
CA LYS A 248 -7.58 2.36 21.40
C LYS A 248 -7.14 2.31 22.87
N GLN A 249 -7.95 1.75 23.77
CA GLN A 249 -7.59 1.66 25.19
C GLN A 249 -6.40 0.72 25.43
N ASP A 250 -6.40 -0.43 24.76
CA ASP A 250 -5.29 -1.39 24.83
C ASP A 250 -4.01 -0.77 24.27
N ASP A 251 -4.10 -0.06 23.15
CA ASP A 251 -2.96 0.62 22.52
C ASP A 251 -2.40 1.73 23.43
N LEU A 252 -3.26 2.52 24.09
CA LEU A 252 -2.85 3.55 25.05
C LEU A 252 -2.15 2.95 26.28
N ALA A 253 -2.60 1.79 26.75
CA ALA A 253 -2.03 1.12 27.93
C ALA A 253 -0.59 0.64 27.70
N LEU A 254 -0.17 0.43 26.45
CA LEU A 254 1.20 0.02 26.10
C LEU A 254 2.24 1.15 26.23
N GLY A 255 1.78 2.41 26.34
CA GLY A 255 2.65 3.58 26.51
C GLY A 255 3.27 4.08 25.21
N HIS A 256 2.98 5.35 24.88
CA HIS A 256 3.33 5.97 23.60
C HIS A 256 4.83 5.92 23.26
N GLU A 257 5.73 6.26 24.19
CA GLU A 257 7.18 6.25 23.92
C GLU A 257 7.72 4.84 23.67
N SER A 258 7.20 3.83 24.38
CA SER A 258 7.62 2.44 24.15
C SER A 258 7.19 1.98 22.75
N LEU A 259 5.95 2.30 22.37
CA LEU A 259 5.42 1.98 21.05
C LEU A 259 6.19 2.70 19.94
N ARG A 260 6.57 3.97 20.15
CA ARG A 260 7.38 4.73 19.21
C ARG A 260 8.75 4.09 19.01
N HIS A 261 9.45 3.76 20.10
CA HIS A 261 10.76 3.12 20.02
C HIS A 261 10.71 1.75 19.33
N ASP A 262 9.69 0.93 19.60
CA ASP A 262 9.48 -0.34 18.92
C ASP A 262 9.23 -0.15 17.41
N PHE A 263 8.36 0.81 17.06
CA PHE A 263 8.08 1.14 15.67
C PHE A 263 9.33 1.60 14.92
N GLU A 264 10.09 2.54 15.49
CA GLU A 264 11.31 3.08 14.88
C GLU A 264 12.39 2.01 14.72
N ALA A 265 12.52 1.10 15.69
CA ALA A 265 13.45 -0.02 15.61
C ALA A 265 13.08 -1.02 14.51
N LYS A 266 11.77 -1.22 14.27
CA LYS A 266 11.28 -2.19 13.29
C LYS A 266 11.18 -1.63 11.87
N TYR A 267 10.73 -0.39 11.72
CA TYR A 267 10.38 0.19 10.41
C TYR A 267 11.13 1.49 10.07
N GLY A 268 11.83 2.10 11.03
CA GLY A 268 12.58 3.34 10.87
C GLY A 268 11.85 4.60 11.34
N HIS A 269 12.57 5.74 11.34
CA HIS A 269 12.17 6.95 12.07
C HIS A 269 11.12 7.84 11.38
N SER A 270 10.99 7.82 10.05
CA SER A 270 10.07 8.73 9.35
C SER A 270 9.71 8.20 7.97
N LYS A 271 8.48 8.50 7.52
CA LYS A 271 7.97 8.20 6.17
C LYS A 271 8.33 9.35 5.23
N VAL A 272 9.44 9.22 4.51
CA VAL A 272 9.96 10.28 3.64
C VAL A 272 10.22 9.74 2.24
N VAL A 273 9.56 10.35 1.25
CA VAL A 273 9.83 10.03 -0.15
C VAL A 273 11.28 10.36 -0.51
N PRO A 274 12.07 9.39 -1.01
CA PRO A 274 13.46 9.63 -1.38
C PRO A 274 13.58 10.73 -2.45
N LYS A 275 14.62 11.57 -2.33
CA LYS A 275 14.86 12.70 -3.25
C LYS A 275 14.93 12.26 -4.72
N VAL A 276 15.50 11.09 -5.00
CA VAL A 276 15.57 10.53 -6.36
C VAL A 276 14.18 10.25 -6.96
N ILE A 277 13.22 9.82 -6.13
CA ILE A 277 11.83 9.59 -6.54
C ILE A 277 11.15 10.93 -6.87
N LYS A 278 11.32 11.94 -5.99
CA LYS A 278 10.77 13.29 -6.20
C LYS A 278 11.33 13.92 -7.49
N ASN A 279 12.65 13.93 -7.64
CA ASN A 279 13.29 14.51 -8.82
C ASN A 279 12.83 13.83 -10.11
N PHE A 280 12.70 12.50 -10.12
CA PHE A 280 12.24 11.78 -11.31
C PHE A 280 10.79 12.12 -11.68
N VAL A 281 9.87 12.16 -10.71
CA VAL A 281 8.46 12.47 -11.00
C VAL A 281 8.30 13.91 -11.50
N GLU A 282 9.11 14.83 -10.99
CA GLU A 282 9.20 16.23 -11.43
C GLU A 282 9.91 16.41 -12.78
N GLY A 283 10.51 15.35 -13.34
CA GLY A 283 11.23 15.41 -14.61
C GLY A 283 12.63 16.02 -14.53
N SER A 284 13.17 16.21 -13.32
CA SER A 284 14.48 16.80 -13.06
C SER A 284 15.58 15.76 -12.76
N GLY A 285 15.23 14.47 -12.68
CA GLY A 285 16.16 13.39 -12.33
C GLY A 285 16.10 12.18 -13.27
N PRO A 286 17.11 11.30 -13.19
CA PRO A 286 17.14 10.05 -13.96
C PRO A 286 16.17 9.02 -13.38
N LEU A 287 15.92 7.94 -14.13
CA LEU A 287 15.14 6.80 -13.64
C LEU A 287 15.75 6.27 -12.33
N PRO A 288 14.97 6.11 -11.25
CA PRO A 288 15.53 5.73 -9.96
C PRO A 288 16.08 4.30 -9.95
N VAL A 289 17.09 4.08 -9.12
CA VAL A 289 17.62 2.74 -8.81
C VAL A 289 17.12 2.34 -7.43
N ILE A 290 16.42 1.20 -7.34
CA ILE A 290 15.99 0.65 -6.05
C ILE A 290 17.06 -0.28 -5.52
N CYS A 291 17.55 0.04 -4.32
CA CYS A 291 18.41 -0.84 -3.54
C CYS A 291 17.55 -1.53 -2.47
N TYR A 292 17.48 -2.85 -2.50
CA TYR A 292 16.93 -3.62 -1.38
C TYR A 292 18.06 -3.90 -0.38
N PRO A 293 17.85 -3.73 0.93
CA PRO A 293 18.81 -4.21 1.90
C PRO A 293 18.98 -5.72 1.73
N SER A 294 20.24 -6.18 1.72
CA SER A 294 20.53 -7.61 1.74
C SER A 294 19.94 -8.24 3.00
N PHE A 295 19.06 -9.23 2.81
CA PHE A 295 18.49 -10.04 3.89
C PHE A 295 19.55 -10.94 4.53
#